data_AF-A0A6A8AR29-F1
#
_entry.id   AF-A0A6A8AR29-F1
#
_cell.length_a   1.000
_cell.length_b   1.000
_cell.length_c   1.000
_cell.angle_alpha   90.00
_cell.angle_beta   90.00
_cell.angle_gamma   90.00
#
_symmetry.space_group_name_H-M   'P 1'
#
loop_
_entity.id
_entity.type
_entity.pdbx_description
1 polymer ?
#
loop_
_entity_poly.entity_id
_entity_poly.type
_entity_poly.pdbx_seq_one_letter_code
_entity_poly.pdbx_strand_id
1 'polypeptide(L)'
;MENPILAVASGSMEPVLYKGDLILIEGIQNADDIHAATKDADQPGDIIVFHRFDELIVHRAVEKKENADGTYSFKTWGDDNGWPDGREVKESDIVGRYLGVKVPWLGNIALFFTPFEVKVAFVALWITIIVIVEVAPSAKKKLKRGDDEASLYK
;
A
#
# COMPACT_ATOMS: atom_id res chain seq x y z
N MET A 1 9.83 -9.51 9.32
CA MET A 1 9.24 -8.61 8.32
C MET A 1 7.99 -9.26 7.78
N GLU A 2 6.84 -8.62 7.93
CA GLU A 2 5.57 -9.22 7.50
C GLU A 2 5.22 -8.92 6.04
N ASN A 3 5.77 -7.85 5.43
CA ASN A 3 5.58 -7.55 4.00
C ASN A 3 6.78 -6.78 3.41
N PRO A 4 7.53 -7.33 2.43
CA PRO A 4 8.65 -6.62 1.78
C PRO A 4 8.20 -5.58 0.75
N ILE A 5 6.90 -5.43 0.54
CA ILE A 5 6.32 -4.62 -0.53
C ILE A 5 5.31 -3.64 0.08
N LEU A 6 5.37 -2.37 -0.34
CA LEU A 6 4.45 -1.33 0.10
C LEU A 6 3.92 -0.50 -1.08
N ALA A 7 2.65 -0.10 -1.03
CA ALA A 7 2.08 0.85 -1.99
C ALA A 7 2.16 2.28 -1.43
N VAL A 8 2.70 3.21 -2.20
CA VAL A 8 2.83 4.62 -1.80
C VAL A 8 1.48 5.32 -1.88
N ALA A 9 0.94 5.76 -0.74
CA ALA A 9 -0.43 6.26 -0.64
C ALA A 9 -0.60 7.78 -0.86
N SER A 10 0.49 8.56 -0.77
CA SER A 10 0.48 10.03 -0.86
C SER A 10 1.60 10.57 -1.77
N GLY A 11 1.54 11.87 -2.09
CA GLY A 11 2.57 12.57 -2.88
C GLY A 11 3.71 13.18 -2.05
N SER A 12 3.77 12.91 -0.73
CA SER A 12 4.76 13.53 0.19
C SER A 12 6.22 13.27 -0.16
N MET A 13 6.50 12.27 -1.00
CA MET A 13 7.84 11.86 -1.42
C MET A 13 8.13 12.18 -2.88
N GLU A 14 7.31 13.01 -3.53
CA GLU A 14 7.57 13.43 -4.91
C GLU A 14 8.83 14.30 -4.99
N PRO A 15 9.61 14.22 -6.09
CA PRO A 15 9.45 13.34 -7.27
C PRO A 15 10.07 11.94 -7.10
N VAL A 16 10.62 11.61 -5.92
CA VAL A 16 11.36 10.36 -5.71
C VAL A 16 10.42 9.15 -5.70
N LEU A 17 9.27 9.27 -5.03
CA LEU A 17 8.20 8.28 -5.01
C LEU A 17 6.87 8.96 -5.28
N TYR A 18 6.11 8.46 -6.25
CA TYR A 18 4.79 8.98 -6.61
C TYR A 18 3.68 8.14 -5.95
N LYS A 19 2.54 8.78 -5.69
CA LYS A 19 1.33 8.04 -5.28
C LYS A 19 1.01 6.94 -6.29
N GLY A 20 0.84 5.72 -5.81
CA GLY A 20 0.57 4.55 -6.62
C GLY A 20 1.82 3.79 -7.07
N ASP A 21 3.03 4.23 -6.73
CA ASP A 21 4.23 3.41 -6.84
C ASP A 21 4.14 2.21 -5.89
N LEU A 22 4.54 1.03 -6.37
CA LEU A 22 4.78 -0.13 -5.53
C LEU A 22 6.29 -0.21 -5.24
N ILE A 23 6.69 -0.14 -3.98
CA ILE A 23 8.10 -0.08 -3.57
C ILE A 23 8.52 -1.36 -2.86
N LEU A 24 9.79 -1.72 -3.02
CA LEU A 24 10.43 -2.79 -2.27
C LEU A 24 11.17 -2.22 -1.07
N ILE A 25 10.96 -2.82 0.10
CA ILE A 25 11.62 -2.45 1.34
C ILE A 25 12.38 -3.63 1.92
N GLU A 26 13.50 -3.34 2.58
CA GLU A 26 14.24 -4.29 3.39
C GLU A 26 14.06 -4.01 4.88
N GLY A 27 14.27 -5.04 5.68
CA GLY A 27 14.12 -4.99 7.13
C GLY A 27 15.43 -4.56 7.71
N ILE A 28 15.38 -3.72 8.73
CA ILE A 28 16.58 -3.14 9.33
C ILE A 28 16.93 -3.97 10.55
N GLN A 29 18.12 -4.55 10.56
CA GLN A 29 18.63 -5.32 11.72
C GLN A 29 19.26 -4.41 12.76
N ASN A 30 19.95 -3.37 12.31
CA ASN A 30 20.57 -2.36 13.16
C ASN A 30 20.18 -0.97 12.65
N ALA A 31 19.55 -0.16 13.51
CA ALA A 31 19.12 1.19 13.14
C ALA A 31 20.30 2.12 12.84
N ASP A 32 21.49 1.83 13.34
CA ASP A 32 22.68 2.62 12.99
C ASP A 32 23.04 2.57 11.50
N ASP A 33 22.64 1.50 10.80
CA ASP A 33 22.87 1.33 9.35
C ASP A 33 22.06 2.31 8.49
N ILE A 34 21.14 3.06 9.10
CA ILE A 34 20.33 4.08 8.43
C ILE A 34 21.18 5.34 8.28
N HIS A 35 21.39 5.73 7.02
CA HIS A 35 22.01 7.00 6.69
C HIS A 35 20.99 8.13 6.79
N ALA A 36 21.36 9.23 7.45
CA ALA A 36 20.50 10.39 7.60
C ALA A 36 21.17 11.64 7.02
N ALA A 37 20.50 12.23 6.04
CA ALA A 37 20.92 13.47 5.40
C ALA A 37 19.73 14.09 4.64
N THR A 38 19.78 15.40 4.41
CA THR A 38 18.75 16.08 3.61
C THR A 38 18.78 15.61 2.16
N LYS A 39 17.67 15.82 1.44
CA LYS A 39 17.53 15.45 0.03
C LYS A 39 18.56 16.13 -0.90
N ASP A 40 19.11 17.26 -0.47
CA ASP A 40 20.06 18.09 -1.22
C ASP A 40 21.54 17.78 -0.89
N ALA A 41 21.81 16.82 0.01
CA ALA A 41 23.16 16.38 0.30
C ALA A 41 23.75 15.54 -0.85
N ASP A 42 25.08 15.50 -0.97
CA ASP A 42 25.79 14.69 -1.98
C ASP A 42 25.36 13.21 -1.94
N GLN A 43 25.14 12.69 -0.73
CA GLN A 43 24.45 11.42 -0.49
C GLN A 43 23.19 11.68 0.35
N PRO A 44 22.02 11.72 -0.29
CA PRO A 44 20.75 11.88 0.41
C PRO A 44 20.51 10.77 1.43
N GLY A 45 19.82 11.10 2.52
CA GLY A 45 19.47 10.13 3.56
C GLY A 45 18.57 9.01 3.04
N ASP A 46 18.53 7.92 3.78
CA ASP A 46 17.69 6.77 3.46
C ASP A 46 16.20 7.12 3.57
N ILE A 47 15.38 6.50 2.73
CA ILE A 47 13.93 6.59 2.84
C ILE A 47 13.47 5.42 3.71
N ILE A 48 12.90 5.73 4.87
CA ILE A 48 12.47 4.73 5.85
C ILE A 48 10.95 4.67 5.92
N VAL A 49 10.46 3.47 6.20
CA VAL A 49 9.04 3.17 6.44
C VAL A 49 8.87 2.92 7.92
N PHE A 50 7.95 3.63 8.56
CA PHE A 50 7.72 3.52 10.00
C PHE A 50 6.24 3.68 10.35
N HIS A 51 5.86 3.14 11.51
CA HIS A 51 4.53 3.30 12.06
C HIS A 51 4.35 4.69 12.67
N ARG A 52 3.23 5.34 12.34
CA ARG A 52 2.74 6.52 13.02
C ARG A 52 1.26 6.32 13.33
N PHE A 53 0.96 6.03 14.58
CA PHE A 53 -0.35 5.53 14.99
C PHE A 53 -0.71 4.26 14.20
N ASP A 54 -1.86 4.24 13.53
CA ASP A 54 -2.33 3.09 12.74
C ASP A 54 -1.90 3.14 11.27
N GLU A 55 -1.03 4.08 10.90
CA GLU A 55 -0.59 4.31 9.52
C GLU A 55 0.90 4.01 9.32
N LEU A 56 1.24 3.61 8.10
CA LEU A 56 2.63 3.52 7.64
C LEU A 56 2.99 4.80 6.90
N ILE A 57 4.08 5.44 7.34
CA ILE A 57 4.63 6.64 6.72
C ILE A 57 5.95 6.29 6.05
N VAL A 58 6.17 6.86 4.86
CA VAL A 58 7.38 6.68 4.07
C VAL A 58 8.02 8.05 3.91
N HIS A 59 9.11 8.33 4.63
CA HIS A 59 9.81 9.62 4.57
C HIS A 59 11.34 9.44 4.62
N ARG A 60 12.08 10.47 4.20
CA ARG A 60 13.55 10.47 4.27
C ARG A 60 14.02 10.73 5.68
N ALA A 61 14.98 9.94 6.18
CA ALA A 61 15.72 10.23 7.39
C ALA A 61 16.67 11.41 7.13
N VAL A 62 16.48 12.52 7.84
CA VAL A 62 17.26 13.76 7.65
C VAL A 62 18.19 14.05 8.82
N GLU A 63 17.88 13.55 10.01
CA GLU A 63 18.75 13.61 11.18
C GLU A 63 18.68 12.28 11.94
N LYS A 64 19.83 11.79 12.43
CA LYS A 64 19.96 10.59 13.27
C LYS A 64 20.54 11.00 14.63
N LYS A 65 19.97 10.48 15.71
CA LYS A 65 20.41 10.74 17.08
C LYS A 65 20.51 9.42 17.85
N GLU A 66 21.66 9.21 18.47
CA GLU A 66 21.84 8.14 19.46
C GLU A 66 21.28 8.62 20.81
N ASN A 67 20.45 7.79 21.44
CA ASN A 67 19.84 8.04 22.74
C ASN A 67 20.75 7.52 23.85
N ALA A 68 20.50 7.96 25.09
CA ALA A 68 21.32 7.57 26.25
C ALA A 68 21.26 6.06 26.58
N ASP A 69 20.25 5.34 26.08
CA ASP A 69 20.07 3.90 26.23
C ASP A 69 20.70 3.09 25.08
N GLY A 70 21.39 3.75 24.14
CA GLY A 70 22.01 3.13 22.97
C GLY A 70 21.06 2.87 21.80
N THR A 71 19.80 3.28 21.89
CA THR A 71 18.83 3.21 20.79
C THR A 71 18.96 4.43 19.87
N TYR A 72 18.43 4.34 18.65
CA TYR A 72 18.39 5.46 17.71
C TYR A 72 17.01 6.09 17.56
N SER A 73 17.02 7.42 17.40
CA SER A 73 15.88 8.22 16.99
C SER A 73 16.20 8.97 15.70
N PHE A 74 15.18 9.15 14.87
CA PHE A 74 15.31 9.77 13.56
C PHE A 74 14.34 10.94 13.41
N LYS A 75 14.82 12.03 12.83
CA LYS A 75 13.94 13.05 12.27
C LYS A 75 13.73 12.75 10.81
N THR A 76 12.48 12.78 10.38
CA THR A 76 12.09 12.43 9.01
C THR A 76 11.47 13.62 8.28
N TRP A 77 11.58 13.62 6.96
CA TRP A 77 10.98 14.64 6.11
C TRP A 77 10.51 14.02 4.79
N GLY A 78 9.25 14.25 4.42
CA GLY A 78 8.77 13.99 3.08
C GLY A 78 9.41 14.95 2.08
N ASP A 79 9.96 14.43 0.98
CA ASP A 79 10.71 15.23 0.01
C ASP A 79 9.89 16.39 -0.60
N ASP A 80 8.55 16.28 -0.65
CA ASP A 80 7.62 17.30 -1.15
C ASP A 80 6.87 18.06 -0.02
N ASN A 81 7.18 17.77 1.26
CA ASN A 81 6.54 18.48 2.37
C ASN A 81 7.23 19.83 2.63
N GLY A 82 6.48 20.85 3.04
CA GLY A 82 7.04 22.17 3.36
C GLY A 82 7.93 22.22 4.61
N TRP A 83 7.80 21.23 5.50
CA TRP A 83 8.54 21.15 6.78
C TRP A 83 8.85 19.70 7.16
N PRO A 84 9.91 19.45 7.94
CA PRO A 84 10.17 18.16 8.56
C PRO A 84 9.02 17.70 9.46
N ASP A 85 8.93 16.40 9.69
CA ASP A 85 7.97 15.83 10.62
C ASP A 85 8.17 16.38 12.03
N GLY A 86 7.08 16.74 12.70
CA GLY A 86 7.13 17.31 14.06
C GLY A 86 7.43 16.30 15.17
N ARG A 87 7.46 15.00 14.87
CA ARG A 87 7.73 13.93 15.85
C ARG A 87 8.88 13.07 15.36
N GLU A 88 9.85 12.84 16.25
CA GLU A 88 10.93 11.87 16.03
C GLU A 88 10.38 10.44 15.92
N VAL A 89 11.00 9.66 15.05
CA VAL A 89 10.72 8.24 14.81
C VAL A 89 11.71 7.44 15.63
N LYS A 90 11.23 6.55 16.51
CA LYS A 90 12.11 5.65 17.25
C LYS A 90 12.47 4.46 16.37
N GLU A 91 13.64 3.87 16.59
CA GLU A 91 14.03 2.64 15.89
C GLU A 91 12.98 1.51 16.00
N SER A 92 12.25 1.44 17.13
CA SER A 92 11.18 0.46 17.35
C SER A 92 9.97 0.63 16.43
N ASP A 93 9.78 1.84 15.90
CA ASP A 93 8.66 2.15 15.00
C ASP A 93 9.03 1.88 13.53
N ILE A 94 10.31 1.63 13.23
CA ILE A 94 10.80 1.42 11.87
C ILE A 94 10.45 0.01 11.40
N VAL A 95 9.79 -0.07 10.25
CA VAL A 95 9.41 -1.31 9.57
C VAL A 95 10.49 -1.73 8.58
N GLY A 96 11.08 -0.76 7.88
CA GLY A 96 12.08 -1.04 6.85
C GLY A 96 12.63 0.18 6.15
N ARG A 97 13.55 -0.06 5.21
CA ARG A 97 14.17 0.94 4.33
C ARG A 97 13.84 0.65 2.87
N TYR A 98 13.57 1.69 2.10
CA TYR A 98 13.38 1.61 0.65
C TYR A 98 14.67 1.22 -0.06
N LEU A 99 14.60 0.18 -0.90
CA LEU A 99 15.74 -0.39 -1.61
C LEU A 99 16.12 0.34 -2.92
N GLY A 100 15.44 1.43 -3.27
CA GLY A 100 15.65 2.08 -4.58
C GLY A 100 14.89 1.40 -5.74
N VAL A 101 14.12 0.33 -5.47
CA VAL A 101 13.36 -0.42 -6.48
C VAL A 101 11.87 -0.13 -6.36
N LYS A 102 11.29 0.39 -7.45
CA LYS A 102 9.85 0.68 -7.55
C LYS A 102 9.24 0.28 -8.88
N VAL A 103 7.96 -0.07 -8.85
CA VAL A 103 7.13 -0.30 -10.04
C VAL A 103 6.04 0.77 -10.09
N PRO A 104 6.13 1.73 -11.02
CA PRO A 104 5.13 2.78 -11.14
C PRO A 104 3.73 2.25 -11.38
N TRP A 105 2.74 2.95 -10.84
CA TRP A 105 1.29 2.68 -10.99
C TRP A 105 0.76 1.37 -10.39
N LEU A 106 1.61 0.37 -10.12
CA LEU A 106 1.17 -0.94 -9.67
C LEU A 106 0.56 -0.91 -8.27
N GLY A 107 1.01 0.01 -7.42
CA GLY A 107 0.44 0.27 -6.09
C GLY A 107 -1.01 0.75 -6.15
N ASN A 108 -1.46 1.33 -7.27
CA ASN A 108 -2.86 1.77 -7.42
C ASN A 108 -3.85 0.60 -7.34
N ILE A 109 -3.44 -0.62 -7.71
CA ILE A 109 -4.30 -1.80 -7.55
C ILE A 109 -4.58 -2.02 -6.06
N ALA A 110 -3.53 -2.03 -5.23
CA ALA A 110 -3.67 -2.19 -3.78
C ALA A 110 -4.48 -1.03 -3.17
N LEU A 111 -4.17 0.21 -3.55
CA LEU A 111 -4.86 1.41 -3.05
C LEU A 111 -6.34 1.45 -3.44
N PHE A 112 -6.70 0.98 -4.64
CA PHE A 112 -8.08 0.90 -5.09
C PHE A 112 -8.93 0.02 -4.18
N PHE A 113 -8.36 -1.07 -3.66
CA PHE A 113 -9.02 -1.96 -2.73
C PHE A 113 -8.92 -1.52 -1.27
N THR A 114 -8.32 -0.36 -0.93
CA THR A 114 -8.25 0.09 0.48
C THR A 114 -9.63 0.36 1.10
N PRO A 115 -10.54 1.12 0.46
CA PRO A 115 -11.85 1.46 1.05
C PRO A 115 -12.74 0.23 1.26
N PHE A 116 -13.47 0.20 2.37
CA PHE A 116 -14.33 -0.94 2.73
C PHE A 116 -15.47 -1.13 1.73
N GLU A 117 -16.04 -0.04 1.24
CA GLU A 117 -17.14 -0.02 0.27
C GLU A 117 -16.74 -0.68 -1.04
N VAL A 118 -15.51 -0.43 -1.53
CA VAL A 118 -15.00 -1.04 -2.76
C VAL A 118 -14.82 -2.54 -2.58
N LYS A 119 -14.29 -2.98 -1.42
CA LYS A 119 -14.17 -4.41 -1.10
C LYS A 119 -15.54 -5.09 -1.10
N VAL A 120 -16.52 -4.50 -0.41
CA VAL A 120 -17.89 -5.04 -0.34
C VAL A 120 -18.55 -5.08 -1.71
N ALA A 121 -18.45 -4.01 -2.49
CA ALA A 121 -18.98 -3.95 -3.85
C ALA A 121 -18.36 -5.03 -4.75
N PHE A 122 -17.06 -5.26 -4.63
CA PHE A 122 -16.36 -6.32 -5.38
C PHE A 122 -16.88 -7.70 -4.99
N VAL A 123 -17.01 -8.01 -3.70
CA VAL A 123 -17.57 -9.31 -3.24
C VAL A 123 -19.02 -9.48 -3.69
N ALA A 124 -19.85 -8.44 -3.57
CA ALA A 124 -21.25 -8.48 -4.01
C ALA A 124 -21.38 -8.71 -5.53
N LEU A 125 -20.51 -8.08 -6.33
CA LEU A 125 -20.43 -8.32 -7.77
C LEU A 125 -20.13 -9.80 -8.07
N TRP A 126 -19.14 -10.39 -7.39
CA TRP A 126 -18.79 -11.81 -7.57
C TRP A 126 -19.93 -12.75 -7.18
N ILE A 127 -20.60 -12.50 -6.05
CA ILE A 127 -21.77 -13.29 -5.63
C ILE A 127 -22.88 -13.20 -6.69
N THR A 128 -23.14 -12.00 -7.22
CA THR A 128 -24.16 -11.78 -8.25
C THR A 128 -23.83 -12.56 -9.53
N ILE A 129 -22.57 -12.55 -9.97
CA ILE A 129 -22.11 -13.32 -11.12
C ILE A 129 -22.31 -14.83 -10.89
N ILE A 130 -21.94 -15.34 -9.72
CA ILE A 130 -22.12 -16.78 -9.37
C ILE A 130 -23.60 -17.16 -9.42
N VAL A 131 -24.49 -16.34 -8.84
CA VAL A 131 -25.94 -16.60 -8.87
C VAL A 131 -26.47 -16.60 -10.31
N ILE A 132 -26.04 -15.66 -11.15
CA ILE A 132 -26.44 -15.63 -12.57
C ILE A 132 -25.97 -16.90 -13.29
N VAL A 133 -24.73 -17.32 -13.08
CA VAL A 133 -24.18 -18.53 -13.72
C VAL A 133 -24.94 -19.79 -13.30
N GLU A 134 -25.38 -19.90 -12.06
CA GLU A 134 -26.13 -21.06 -11.56
C GLU A 134 -27.61 -21.03 -11.97
N VAL A 135 -28.24 -19.86 -11.90
CA VAL A 135 -29.69 -19.69 -12.12
C VAL A 135 -30.04 -19.57 -13.61
N ALA A 136 -29.20 -18.92 -14.43
CA ALA A 136 -29.51 -18.68 -15.84
C ALA A 136 -29.68 -19.98 -16.68
N PRO A 137 -28.85 -21.03 -16.52
CA PRO A 137 -29.06 -22.30 -17.21
C PRO A 137 -30.36 -22.98 -16.78
N SER A 138 -30.65 -22.98 -15.47
CA SER A 138 -31.86 -23.56 -14.89
C SER A 138 -33.13 -22.85 -15.37
N ALA A 139 -33.11 -21.52 -15.45
CA ALA A 139 -34.21 -20.71 -15.98
C ALA A 139 -34.41 -20.94 -17.48
N LYS A 140 -33.33 -20.96 -18.29
CA LYS A 140 -33.41 -21.26 -19.73
C LYS A 140 -33.99 -22.66 -20.00
N LYS A 141 -33.64 -23.66 -19.19
CA LYS A 141 -34.16 -25.02 -19.32
C LYS A 141 -35.67 -25.08 -19.03
N LYS A 142 -36.15 -24.36 -18.01
CA LYS A 142 -37.59 -24.27 -17.70
C LYS A 142 -38.39 -23.56 -18.79
N LEU A 143 -37.87 -22.46 -19.34
CA LEU A 143 -38.51 -21.71 -20.43
C LEU A 143 -38.65 -22.56 -21.70
N LYS A 144 -37.57 -23.21 -22.16
CA LYS A 144 -37.62 -24.11 -23.32
C LYS A 144 -38.66 -25.22 -23.16
N ARG A 145 -38.72 -25.86 -21.98
CA ARG A 145 -39.68 -26.94 -21.74
C ARG A 145 -41.13 -26.44 -21.78
N GLY A 146 -41.40 -25.21 -21.33
CA GLY A 146 -42.72 -24.60 -21.40
C GLY A 146 -43.16 -24.26 -22.84
N ASP A 147 -42.23 -23.76 -23.66
CA ASP A 147 -42.49 -23.49 -25.08
C ASP A 147 -42.75 -24.79 -25.87
N ASP A 148 -41.94 -25.83 -25.61
CA ASP A 148 -42.11 -27.15 -26.21
C ASP A 148 -43.47 -27.76 -25.85
N GLU A 149 -43.87 -27.72 -24.56
CA GLU A 149 -45.19 -28.18 -24.11
C GLU A 149 -46.34 -27.38 -24.74
N ALA A 150 -46.24 -26.05 -24.82
CA ALA A 150 -47.27 -25.22 -25.42
C ALA A 150 -47.44 -25.45 -26.94
N SER A 151 -46.37 -25.82 -27.64
CA SER A 151 -46.41 -26.15 -29.07
C SER A 151 -47.11 -27.47 -29.38
N LEU A 152 -47.14 -28.42 -28.43
CA LEU A 152 -47.78 -29.73 -28.60
C LEU A 152 -49.32 -29.67 -28.59
N TYR A 153 -49.90 -28.55 -28.14
CA TYR A 153 -51.35 -28.34 -28.06
C TYR A 153 -51.91 -27.39 -29.16
N LYS A 154 -51.10 -27.03 -30.16
CA LYS A 154 -51.50 -26.28 -31.36
C LYS A 154 -51.47 -27.17 -32.59
#